data_AF-A0A397W505-F1
#
_entry.id   AF-A0A397W505-F1
#
_cell.length_a   1.000
_cell.length_b   1.000
_cell.length_c   1.000
_cell.angle_alpha   90.00
_cell.angle_beta   90.00
_cell.angle_gamma   90.00
#
_symmetry.space_group_name_H-M   'P 1'
#
loop_
_entity.id
_entity.type
_entity.pdbx_description
1 polymer ?
#
loop_
_entity_poly.entity_id
_entity_poly.type
_entity_poly.pdbx_seq_one_letter_code
_entity_poly.pdbx_strand_id
1 'polypeptide(L)'
;MSSINISEIALFLALVCLLIFAKKIPVHLIFIATCFAMYVVKQQLTMKFNAHMERLTADLTTRDNTFVVKRQRILTMVNIVFETVDEITTNYKFLRDQLDQITETSSVAPLISEQFAGLYVPMSNFSQRSSGSSSGSSGSSLGSFSGSSQLSFFDITSTTRKHFKILFDKIMADNNYSLDDMCNMVSVEIRSRGMGRISKETIKNFYYNNGDFRGSTLNKIGAWIDSKNNFNLANNTE
;
A
#
# COMPACT_ATOMS: atom_id res chain seq x y z
N MET A 1 4.98 36.25 -7.64
CA MET A 1 6.03 37.10 -7.06
C MET A 1 5.76 38.52 -7.53
N SER A 2 5.22 39.38 -6.65
CA SER A 2 5.00 40.79 -7.00
C SER A 2 6.37 41.46 -7.02
N SER A 3 6.88 41.75 -8.22
CA SER A 3 8.13 42.47 -8.41
C SER A 3 8.00 43.82 -7.72
N ILE A 4 8.88 44.09 -6.76
CA ILE A 4 9.07 45.42 -6.20
C ILE A 4 9.23 46.36 -7.39
N ASN A 5 8.34 47.33 -7.55
CA ASN A 5 8.53 48.40 -8.51
C ASN A 5 9.71 49.23 -8.01
N ILE A 6 10.92 48.80 -8.38
CA ILE A 6 12.19 49.48 -8.10
C ILE A 6 12.09 50.96 -8.51
N SER A 7 11.28 51.24 -9.53
CA SER A 7 10.89 52.58 -9.96
C SER A 7 10.25 53.45 -8.87
N GLU A 8 9.36 52.93 -8.02
CA GLU A 8 8.69 53.72 -6.98
C GLU A 8 9.62 54.03 -5.81
N ILE A 9 10.45 53.06 -5.42
CA ILE A 9 11.45 53.24 -4.35
C ILE A 9 12.54 54.21 -4.80
N ALA A 10 12.99 54.09 -6.05
CA ALA A 10 13.98 55.00 -6.63
C ALA A 10 13.43 56.43 -6.75
N LEU A 11 12.17 56.60 -7.18
CA LEU A 11 11.52 57.90 -7.25
C LEU A 11 11.39 58.54 -5.85
N PHE A 12 11.02 57.76 -4.84
CA PHE A 12 10.91 58.23 -3.46
C PHE A 12 12.26 58.66 -2.89
N LEU A 13 13.31 57.84 -3.06
CA LEU A 13 14.68 58.18 -2.65
C LEU A 13 15.19 59.43 -3.36
N ALA A 14 14.95 59.55 -4.67
CA ALA A 14 15.31 60.73 -5.44
C ALA A 14 14.59 61.99 -4.92
N LEU A 15 13.31 61.88 -4.56
CA LEU A 15 12.52 62.99 -4.02
C LEU A 15 13.00 63.40 -2.61
N VAL A 16 13.33 62.44 -1.76
CA VAL A 16 13.93 62.71 -0.44
C VAL A 16 15.30 63.36 -0.57
N CYS A 17 16.16 62.88 -1.48
CA CYS A 17 17.44 63.49 -1.77
C CYS A 17 17.28 64.94 -2.27
N LEU A 18 16.37 65.18 -3.23
CA LEU A 18 16.10 66.53 -3.75
C LEU A 18 15.60 67.50 -2.66
N LEU A 19 14.79 67.00 -1.72
CA LEU A 19 14.35 67.80 -0.59
C LEU A 19 15.54 68.20 0.28
N ILE A 20 16.43 67.28 0.68
CA ILE A 20 17.58 67.56 1.57
C ILE A 20 18.49 68.70 1.05
N PHE A 21 18.65 68.85 -0.27
CA PHE A 21 19.50 69.89 -0.86
C PHE A 21 18.80 71.26 -1.03
N ALA A 22 17.49 71.37 -0.79
CA ALA A 22 16.79 72.63 -0.89
C ALA A 22 16.99 73.50 0.37
N LYS A 23 17.60 74.68 0.20
CA LYS A 23 18.08 75.57 1.28
C LYS A 23 16.98 76.14 2.21
N LYS A 24 15.70 75.96 1.88
CA LYS A 24 14.51 76.34 2.68
C LYS A 24 13.37 75.37 2.41
N ILE A 25 13.35 74.21 3.03
CA ILE A 25 12.21 73.28 2.93
C ILE A 25 11.19 73.64 4.02
N PRO A 26 9.92 73.85 3.66
CA PRO A 26 8.83 73.89 4.63
C PRO A 26 8.75 72.56 5.40
N VAL A 27 8.73 72.59 6.73
CA VAL A 27 8.62 71.41 7.61
C VAL A 27 7.45 70.50 7.20
N HIS A 28 6.36 71.09 6.67
CA HIS A 28 5.21 70.36 6.16
C HIS A 28 5.55 69.39 5.00
N LEU A 29 6.50 69.70 4.12
CA LEU A 29 6.89 68.80 3.03
C LEU A 29 7.67 67.58 3.54
N ILE A 30 8.52 67.76 4.56
CA ILE A 30 9.22 66.65 5.21
C ILE A 30 8.22 65.72 5.90
N PHE A 31 7.22 66.31 6.58
CA PHE A 31 6.14 65.55 7.21
C PHE A 31 5.33 64.75 6.18
N ILE A 32 4.91 65.38 5.08
CA ILE A 32 4.17 64.71 4.00
C ILE A 32 4.99 63.55 3.39
N ALA A 33 6.27 63.78 3.10
CA ALA A 33 7.15 62.75 2.57
C ALA A 33 7.29 61.57 3.53
N THR A 34 7.41 61.84 4.83
CA THR A 34 7.49 60.79 5.87
C THR A 34 6.19 59.99 5.98
N CYS A 35 5.03 60.67 5.97
CA CYS A 35 3.73 60.01 5.95
C CYS A 35 3.54 59.12 4.71
N PHE A 36 3.98 59.60 3.54
CA PHE A 36 3.93 58.83 2.30
C PHE A 36 4.82 57.59 2.38
N ALA A 37 6.06 57.73 2.88
CA ALA A 37 6.98 56.61 3.08
C ALA A 37 6.35 55.53 3.97
N MET A 38 5.80 55.94 5.11
CA MET A 38 5.16 55.05 6.06
C MET A 38 3.94 54.36 5.45
N TYR A 39 3.16 55.07 4.63
CA TYR A 39 2.03 54.50 3.90
C TYR A 39 2.49 53.42 2.90
N VAL A 40 3.54 53.67 2.11
CA VAL A 40 4.09 52.69 1.16
C VAL A 40 4.61 51.46 1.90
N VAL A 41 5.37 51.65 2.99
CA VAL A 41 5.85 50.53 3.82
C VAL A 41 4.69 49.71 4.39
N LYS A 42 3.65 50.38 4.90
CA LYS A 42 2.42 49.71 5.39
C LYS A 42 1.75 48.89 4.31
N GLN A 43 1.64 49.42 3.09
CA GLN A 43 1.02 48.69 1.98
C GLN A 43 1.84 47.45 1.58
N GLN A 44 3.17 47.57 1.53
CA GLN A 44 4.04 46.43 1.23
C GLN A 44 3.94 45.34 2.31
N LEU A 45 3.90 45.73 3.58
CA LEU A 45 3.75 44.78 4.69
C LEU A 45 2.40 44.06 4.60
N THR A 46 1.32 44.81 4.35
CA THR A 46 -0.04 44.24 4.17
C THR A 46 -0.07 43.24 3.02
N MET A 47 0.51 43.58 1.86
CA MET A 47 0.54 42.68 0.70
C MET A 47 1.32 41.39 0.99
N LYS A 48 2.50 41.50 1.61
CA LYS A 48 3.31 40.32 1.97
C LYS A 48 2.60 39.45 3.00
N PHE A 49 1.98 40.07 4.00
CA PHE A 49 1.21 39.38 5.02
C PHE A 49 0.03 38.62 4.40
N ASN A 50 -0.76 39.28 3.55
CA ASN A 50 -1.89 38.65 2.87
C ASN A 50 -1.45 37.46 2.00
N ALA A 51 -0.39 37.62 1.21
CA ALA A 51 0.15 36.52 0.40
C ALA A 51 0.62 35.33 1.27
N HIS A 52 1.23 35.60 2.42
CA HIS A 52 1.64 34.55 3.36
C HIS A 52 0.43 33.86 4.00
N MET A 53 -0.60 34.64 4.37
CA MET A 53 -1.85 34.12 4.93
C MET A 53 -2.60 33.24 3.93
N GLU A 54 -2.70 33.66 2.67
CA GLU A 54 -3.30 32.86 1.59
C GLU A 54 -2.55 31.54 1.38
N ARG A 55 -1.20 31.58 1.35
CA ARG A 55 -0.38 30.38 1.24
C ARG A 55 -0.57 29.43 2.42
N LEU A 56 -0.59 29.96 3.64
CA LEU A 56 -0.82 29.16 4.85
C LEU A 56 -2.22 28.55 4.85
N THR A 57 -3.23 29.30 4.39
CA THR A 57 -4.60 28.82 4.25
C THR A 57 -4.66 27.65 3.26
N ALA A 58 -4.05 27.80 2.07
CA ALA A 58 -4.00 26.75 1.06
C ALA A 58 -3.28 25.48 1.56
N ASP A 59 -2.18 25.63 2.30
CA ASP A 59 -1.45 24.50 2.89
C ASP A 59 -2.28 23.76 3.94
N LEU A 60 -2.96 24.50 4.83
CA LEU A 60 -3.87 23.92 5.82
C LEU A 60 -5.04 23.18 5.17
N THR A 61 -5.68 23.77 4.16
CA THR A 61 -6.76 23.12 3.38
C THR A 61 -6.27 21.84 2.69
N THR A 62 -5.06 21.86 2.12
CA THR A 62 -4.47 20.67 1.45
C THR A 62 -4.22 19.55 2.46
N ARG A 63 -3.71 19.90 3.64
CA ARG A 63 -3.47 18.94 4.72
C ARG A 63 -4.77 18.37 5.28
N ASP A 64 -5.80 19.21 5.41
CA ASP A 64 -7.14 18.79 5.85
C ASP A 64 -7.76 17.80 4.87
N ASN A 65 -7.75 18.10 3.57
CA ASN A 65 -8.21 17.18 2.53
C ASN A 65 -7.47 15.83 2.58
N THR A 66 -6.15 15.86 2.82
CA THR A 66 -5.35 14.63 2.99
C THR A 66 -5.79 13.83 4.21
N PHE A 67 -6.10 14.50 5.32
CA PHE A 67 -6.61 13.85 6.53
C PHE A 67 -8.01 13.25 6.32
N VAL A 68 -8.90 13.97 5.63
CA VAL A 68 -10.24 13.48 5.29
C VAL A 68 -10.17 12.21 4.43
N VAL A 69 -9.32 12.18 3.40
CA VAL A 69 -9.12 10.99 2.56
C VAL A 69 -8.60 9.81 3.39
N LYS A 70 -7.61 10.04 4.27
CA LYS A 70 -7.09 9.00 5.16
C LYS A 70 -8.17 8.48 6.11
N ARG A 71 -8.99 9.37 6.69
CA ARG A 71 -10.11 9.00 7.56
C ARG A 71 -11.13 8.14 6.82
N GLN A 72 -11.49 8.53 5.60
CA GLN A 72 -12.45 7.77 4.80
C GLN A 72 -11.92 6.36 4.49
N ARG A 73 -10.63 6.24 4.13
CA ARG A 73 -9.99 4.94 3.90
C ARG A 73 -10.03 4.04 5.13
N ILE A 74 -9.71 4.59 6.31
CA ILE A 74 -9.79 3.84 7.59
C ILE A 74 -11.23 3.38 7.84
N LEU A 75 -12.21 4.26 7.64
CA LEU A 75 -13.63 3.93 7.82
C LEU A 75 -14.07 2.79 6.88
N THR A 76 -13.67 2.84 5.61
CA THR A 76 -13.96 1.76 4.65
C THR A 76 -13.32 0.44 5.06
N MET A 77 -12.06 0.45 5.52
CA MET A 77 -11.41 -0.75 6.03
C MET A 77 -12.16 -1.33 7.23
N VAL A 78 -12.58 -0.49 8.17
CA VAL A 78 -13.34 -0.90 9.35
C VAL A 78 -14.69 -1.52 8.94
N ASN A 79 -15.41 -0.93 7.99
CA ASN A 79 -16.67 -1.49 7.51
C ASN A 79 -16.50 -2.88 6.89
N ILE A 80 -15.46 -3.08 6.07
CA ILE A 80 -15.17 -4.39 5.48
C ILE A 80 -14.89 -5.43 6.56
N VAL A 81 -14.16 -5.05 7.62
CA VAL A 81 -13.92 -5.94 8.77
C VAL A 81 -15.23 -6.29 9.46
N PHE A 82 -16.12 -5.32 9.71
CA PHE A 82 -17.44 -5.59 10.28
C PHE A 82 -18.25 -6.57 9.43
N GLU A 83 -18.33 -6.37 8.11
CA GLU A 83 -19.03 -7.27 7.20
C GLU A 83 -18.46 -8.69 7.23
N THR A 84 -17.13 -8.82 7.24
CA THR A 84 -16.45 -10.11 7.28
C THR A 84 -16.71 -10.84 8.61
N VAL A 85 -16.70 -10.11 9.73
CA VAL A 85 -17.01 -10.65 11.05
C VAL A 85 -18.46 -11.13 11.13
N ASP A 86 -19.40 -10.38 10.55
CA ASP A 86 -20.81 -10.78 10.51
C ASP A 86 -21.01 -12.05 9.66
N GLU A 87 -20.33 -12.17 8.52
CA GLU A 87 -20.36 -13.36 7.68
C GLU A 87 -19.80 -14.59 8.43
N ILE A 88 -18.62 -14.45 9.06
CA ILE A 88 -18.00 -15.51 9.86
C ILE A 88 -18.92 -15.92 11.01
N THR A 89 -19.50 -14.95 11.72
CA THR A 89 -20.41 -15.19 12.85
C THR A 89 -21.64 -15.97 12.40
N THR A 90 -22.20 -15.62 11.24
CA THR A 90 -23.35 -16.31 10.65
C THR A 90 -23.00 -17.74 10.25
N ASN A 91 -21.86 -17.94 9.58
CA ASN A 91 -21.40 -19.25 9.15
C ASN A 91 -21.09 -20.17 10.34
N TYR A 92 -20.44 -19.64 11.38
CA TYR A 92 -20.18 -20.37 12.62
C TYR A 92 -21.48 -20.83 13.29
N LYS A 93 -22.49 -19.95 13.36
CA LYS A 93 -23.79 -20.30 13.92
C LYS A 93 -24.47 -21.42 13.14
N PHE A 94 -24.44 -21.35 11.82
CA PHE A 94 -24.98 -22.40 10.95
C PHE A 94 -24.28 -23.76 11.17
N LEU A 95 -22.95 -23.77 11.25
CA LEU A 95 -22.17 -25.00 11.53
C LEU A 95 -22.51 -25.58 12.91
N ARG A 96 -22.70 -24.72 13.91
CA ARG A 96 -23.10 -25.13 15.27
C ARG A 96 -24.48 -25.79 15.27
N ASP A 97 -25.45 -25.18 14.59
CA ASP A 97 -26.82 -25.71 14.50
C ASP A 97 -26.85 -27.08 13.78
N GLN A 98 -26.03 -27.24 12.73
CA GLN A 98 -25.84 -28.55 12.06
C GLN A 98 -25.24 -29.61 13.00
N LEU A 99 -24.23 -29.24 13.79
CA LEU A 99 -23.60 -30.16 14.73
C LEU A 99 -24.57 -30.59 15.84
N ASP A 100 -25.38 -29.66 16.34
CA ASP A 100 -26.42 -29.93 17.33
C ASP A 100 -27.45 -30.92 16.75
N GLN A 101 -27.87 -30.75 15.49
CA GLN A 101 -28.79 -31.67 14.81
C GLN A 101 -28.20 -33.08 14.59
N ILE A 102 -26.91 -33.19 14.24
CA ILE A 102 -26.24 -34.49 14.11
C ILE A 102 -26.13 -35.17 15.48
N THR A 103 -25.82 -34.42 16.52
CA THR A 103 -25.72 -34.94 17.89
C THR A 103 -27.07 -35.44 18.41
N GLU A 104 -28.16 -34.79 18.04
CA GLU A 104 -29.52 -35.20 18.41
C GLU A 104 -30.02 -36.42 17.60
N THR A 105 -29.65 -36.54 16.33
CA THR A 105 -30.05 -37.66 15.45
C THR A 105 -29.15 -38.90 15.58
N SER A 106 -27.91 -38.72 16.02
CA SER A 106 -26.95 -39.79 16.30
C SER A 106 -27.11 -40.34 17.72
N SER A 107 -28.23 -41.03 17.97
CA SER A 107 -28.33 -42.00 19.06
C SER A 107 -27.42 -43.20 18.76
N VAL A 108 -26.15 -43.13 19.18
CA VAL A 108 -25.14 -44.20 19.01
C VAL A 108 -25.35 -45.34 20.01
N ALA A 109 -26.58 -45.84 20.17
CA ALA A 109 -26.90 -46.82 21.23
C ALA A 109 -27.24 -48.25 20.78
N PRO A 110 -27.45 -48.62 19.49
CA PRO A 110 -27.44 -50.06 19.19
C PRO A 110 -26.97 -50.41 17.76
N LEU A 111 -25.66 -50.48 17.49
CA LEU A 111 -25.17 -51.16 16.27
C LEU A 111 -23.86 -51.96 16.48
N ILE A 112 -23.47 -52.27 17.72
CA ILE A 112 -22.24 -53.05 18.00
C ILE A 112 -22.51 -54.53 18.34
N SER A 113 -23.77 -54.97 18.49
CA SER A 113 -24.05 -56.29 19.10
C SER A 113 -24.43 -57.46 18.17
N GLU A 114 -24.40 -57.35 16.83
CA GLU A 114 -24.86 -58.47 15.97
C GLU A 114 -23.80 -59.14 15.06
N GLN A 115 -22.57 -58.62 14.93
CA GLN A 115 -21.62 -59.18 13.95
C GLN A 115 -20.57 -60.16 14.52
N PHE A 116 -20.61 -60.50 15.81
CA PHE A 116 -19.64 -61.41 16.44
C PHE A 116 -20.21 -62.73 16.96
N ALA A 117 -21.42 -63.12 16.54
CA ALA A 117 -21.98 -64.43 16.85
C ALA A 117 -21.77 -65.43 15.70
N GLY A 118 -20.61 -66.07 15.65
CA GLY A 118 -20.48 -67.36 14.96
C GLY A 118 -19.33 -67.46 13.97
N LEU A 119 -18.14 -67.82 14.46
CA LEU A 119 -17.25 -68.77 13.78
C LEU A 119 -16.21 -69.31 14.78
N TYR A 120 -16.61 -70.28 15.59
CA TYR A 120 -15.66 -71.17 16.27
C TYR A 120 -15.38 -72.35 15.34
N VAL A 121 -14.14 -72.49 14.86
CA VAL A 121 -13.62 -73.74 14.28
C VAL A 121 -12.29 -74.06 14.96
N PRO A 122 -12.03 -75.31 15.41
CA PRO A 122 -10.98 -75.62 16.37
C PRO A 122 -9.61 -75.90 15.72
N MET A 123 -8.59 -75.57 16.49
CA MET A 123 -7.16 -75.87 16.32
C MET A 123 -6.88 -77.37 16.09
N SER A 124 -6.14 -77.74 15.02
CA SER A 124 -5.22 -78.89 15.07
C SER A 124 -4.14 -78.87 13.95
N ASN A 125 -2.89 -78.85 14.41
CA ASN A 125 -1.62 -79.36 13.86
C ASN A 125 -1.46 -79.64 12.35
N PHE A 126 -0.50 -78.95 11.72
CA PHE A 126 0.33 -79.54 10.66
C PHE A 126 1.78 -79.05 10.78
N SER A 127 2.71 -79.99 10.88
CA SER A 127 4.16 -79.79 10.77
C SER A 127 4.64 -80.35 9.42
N GLN A 128 5.44 -79.57 8.67
CA GLN A 128 6.50 -79.97 7.70
C GLN A 128 6.80 -78.76 6.79
N ARG A 129 7.88 -78.01 6.97
CA ARG A 129 9.27 -78.25 6.50
C ARG A 129 9.35 -78.45 4.97
N SER A 130 9.77 -77.41 4.23
CA SER A 130 10.99 -77.39 3.39
C SER A 130 10.96 -76.27 2.35
N SER A 131 12.06 -75.52 2.35
CA SER A 131 12.63 -74.59 1.37
C SER A 131 12.52 -74.99 -0.11
N GLY A 132 12.30 -73.99 -0.98
CA GLY A 132 12.47 -74.11 -2.43
C GLY A 132 12.10 -72.82 -3.17
N SER A 133 13.12 -72.15 -3.70
CA SER A 133 13.16 -70.87 -4.40
C SER A 133 12.56 -70.88 -5.81
N SER A 134 11.88 -69.81 -6.24
CA SER A 134 12.08 -69.14 -7.54
C SER A 134 11.08 -68.00 -7.83
N SER A 135 11.64 -66.80 -8.05
CA SER A 135 11.29 -65.74 -9.02
C SER A 135 9.86 -65.18 -9.13
N GLY A 136 9.73 -63.86 -8.93
CA GLY A 136 8.62 -63.10 -9.51
C GLY A 136 8.42 -61.65 -9.01
N SER A 137 9.11 -60.72 -9.66
CA SER A 137 8.65 -59.35 -9.99
C SER A 137 8.34 -58.29 -8.91
N SER A 138 9.12 -57.20 -9.01
CA SER A 138 8.69 -55.79 -8.86
C SER A 138 8.23 -55.30 -7.49
N GLY A 139 9.20 -55.07 -6.60
CA GLY A 139 9.03 -54.20 -5.44
C GLY A 139 8.97 -52.73 -5.84
N SER A 140 7.83 -52.11 -5.58
CA SER A 140 7.65 -50.67 -5.48
C SER A 140 8.43 -50.12 -4.28
N SER A 141 9.30 -49.14 -4.53
CA SER A 141 9.82 -48.28 -3.47
C SER A 141 10.00 -46.86 -3.99
N LEU A 142 9.21 -45.98 -3.38
CA LEU A 142 9.31 -44.53 -3.39
C LEU A 142 10.74 -44.02 -3.15
N GLY A 143 11.00 -42.82 -3.67
CA GLY A 143 12.12 -41.93 -3.28
C GLY A 143 13.12 -41.76 -4.41
N SER A 144 13.40 -40.57 -4.96
CA SER A 144 13.28 -39.23 -4.41
C SER A 144 13.33 -38.22 -5.55
N PHE A 145 12.29 -37.41 -5.74
CA PHE A 145 12.43 -36.17 -6.52
C PHE A 145 12.98 -35.08 -5.59
N SER A 146 14.30 -34.97 -5.57
CA SER A 146 15.04 -33.79 -5.12
C SER A 146 15.55 -33.13 -6.41
N GLY A 147 15.30 -31.88 -6.77
CA GLY A 147 14.95 -30.69 -6.02
C GLY A 147 15.66 -29.53 -6.76
N SER A 148 14.98 -28.38 -6.89
CA SER A 148 15.41 -27.15 -7.59
C SER A 148 15.04 -27.03 -9.07
N SER A 149 13.81 -26.57 -9.33
CA SER A 149 13.43 -26.00 -10.62
C SER A 149 14.21 -24.69 -10.84
N GLN A 150 15.10 -24.65 -11.82
CA GLN A 150 15.70 -23.40 -12.31
C GLN A 150 14.58 -22.52 -12.90
N LEU A 151 14.04 -21.60 -12.10
CA LEU A 151 13.12 -20.57 -12.60
C LEU A 151 13.85 -19.71 -13.63
N SER A 152 13.33 -19.64 -14.86
CA SER A 152 13.90 -18.74 -15.86
C SER A 152 13.67 -17.28 -15.45
N PHE A 153 14.58 -16.37 -15.84
CA PHE A 153 14.42 -14.94 -15.54
C PHE A 153 13.10 -14.36 -16.09
N PHE A 154 12.61 -14.95 -17.18
CA PHE A 154 11.33 -14.63 -17.78
C PHE A 154 10.15 -15.01 -16.87
N ASP A 155 10.20 -16.18 -16.23
CA ASP A 155 9.18 -16.65 -15.28
C ASP A 155 9.14 -15.77 -14.03
N ILE A 156 10.32 -15.36 -13.54
CA ILE A 156 10.46 -14.44 -12.40
C ILE A 156 9.86 -13.07 -12.75
N THR A 157 10.27 -12.49 -13.88
CA THR A 157 9.75 -11.19 -14.36
C THR A 157 8.24 -11.21 -14.55
N SER A 158 7.71 -12.29 -15.14
CA SER A 158 6.28 -12.49 -15.37
C SER A 158 5.49 -12.58 -14.06
N THR A 159 5.99 -13.33 -13.08
CA THR A 159 5.36 -13.50 -11.77
C THR A 159 5.38 -12.20 -10.97
N THR A 160 6.53 -11.54 -10.86
CA THR A 160 6.66 -10.23 -10.21
C THR A 160 5.74 -9.19 -10.84
N ARG A 161 5.63 -9.17 -12.18
CA ARG A 161 4.74 -8.24 -12.89
C ARG A 161 3.26 -8.52 -12.60
N LYS A 162 2.83 -9.78 -12.57
CA LYS A 162 1.44 -10.12 -12.21
C LYS A 162 1.10 -9.64 -10.80
N HIS A 163 1.95 -9.91 -9.82
CA HIS A 163 1.75 -9.46 -8.44
C HIS A 163 1.75 -7.93 -8.34
N PHE A 164 2.69 -7.28 -9.01
CA PHE A 164 2.72 -5.83 -9.12
C PHE A 164 1.40 -5.30 -9.65
N LYS A 165 0.92 -5.81 -10.78
CA LYS A 165 -0.28 -5.32 -11.45
C LYS A 165 -1.53 -5.48 -10.57
N ILE A 166 -1.69 -6.62 -9.91
CA ILE A 166 -2.81 -6.86 -8.99
C ILE A 166 -2.81 -5.85 -7.84
N LEU A 167 -1.67 -5.67 -7.17
CA LEU A 167 -1.54 -4.71 -6.07
C LEU A 167 -1.70 -3.27 -6.55
N PHE A 168 -1.14 -2.96 -7.71
CA PHE A 168 -1.19 -1.65 -8.31
C PHE A 168 -2.63 -1.26 -8.65
N ASP A 169 -3.36 -2.14 -9.35
CA ASP A 169 -4.75 -1.92 -9.74
C ASP A 169 -5.65 -1.80 -8.49
N LYS A 170 -5.45 -2.67 -7.48
CA LYS A 170 -6.18 -2.60 -6.20
C LYS A 170 -5.99 -1.26 -5.50
N ILE A 171 -4.74 -0.86 -5.27
CA ILE A 171 -4.44 0.41 -4.56
C ILE A 171 -4.92 1.62 -5.37
N MET A 172 -4.77 1.58 -6.70
CA MET A 172 -5.24 2.65 -7.58
C MET A 172 -6.76 2.81 -7.48
N ALA A 173 -7.51 1.72 -7.51
CA ALA A 173 -8.97 1.72 -7.37
C ALA A 173 -9.41 2.17 -5.96
N ASP A 174 -8.83 1.58 -4.91
CA ASP A 174 -9.19 1.85 -3.50
C ASP A 174 -9.00 3.32 -3.10
N ASN A 175 -8.07 4.03 -3.76
CA ASN A 175 -7.73 5.42 -3.43
C ASN A 175 -8.14 6.41 -4.54
N ASN A 176 -8.84 5.95 -5.58
CA ASN A 176 -9.23 6.74 -6.76
C ASN A 176 -8.08 7.53 -7.38
N TYR A 177 -6.89 6.91 -7.48
CA TYR A 177 -5.72 7.55 -8.05
C TYR A 177 -5.75 7.50 -9.58
N SER A 178 -5.25 8.56 -10.22
CA SER A 178 -4.89 8.48 -11.63
C SER A 178 -3.67 7.56 -11.80
N LEU A 179 -3.47 7.03 -13.00
CA LEU A 179 -2.29 6.22 -13.30
C LEU A 179 -0.97 6.96 -13.03
N ASP A 180 -0.91 8.27 -13.30
CA ASP A 180 0.30 9.07 -13.09
C ASP A 180 0.56 9.29 -11.58
N ASP A 181 -0.50 9.55 -10.80
CA ASP A 181 -0.41 9.68 -9.34
C ASP A 181 0.07 8.38 -8.70
N MET A 182 -0.48 7.26 -9.15
CA MET A 182 -0.09 5.93 -8.67
C MET A 182 1.38 5.62 -9.03
N CYS A 183 1.82 5.91 -10.26
CA CYS A 183 3.22 5.74 -10.65
C CYS A 183 4.17 6.64 -9.83
N ASN A 184 3.75 7.88 -9.54
CA ASN A 184 4.51 8.80 -8.71
C ASN A 184 4.60 8.30 -7.26
N MET A 185 3.49 7.81 -6.69
CA MET A 185 3.48 7.23 -5.34
C MET A 185 4.43 6.03 -5.23
N VAL A 186 4.38 5.09 -6.17
CA VAL A 186 5.30 3.93 -6.20
C VAL A 186 6.76 4.40 -6.30
N SER A 187 7.05 5.41 -7.12
CA SER A 187 8.40 6.00 -7.23
C SER A 187 8.89 6.57 -5.90
N VAL A 188 8.05 7.33 -5.20
CA VAL A 188 8.37 7.92 -3.89
C VAL A 188 8.58 6.85 -2.83
N GLU A 189 7.72 5.82 -2.78
CA GLU A 189 7.84 4.73 -1.81
C GLU A 189 9.08 3.85 -2.05
N ILE A 190 9.46 3.61 -3.29
CA ILE A 190 10.71 2.90 -3.60
C ILE A 190 11.91 3.75 -3.15
N ARG A 191 11.87 5.07 -3.40
CA ARG A 191 12.94 5.98 -2.98
C ARG A 191 13.07 6.07 -1.46
N SER A 192 11.96 6.12 -0.72
CA SER A 192 11.98 6.21 0.74
C SER A 192 12.55 4.95 1.40
N ARG A 193 12.51 3.81 0.71
CA ARG A 193 13.13 2.54 1.13
C ARG A 193 14.62 2.45 0.87
N GLY A 194 15.27 3.51 0.38
CA GLY A 194 16.70 3.51 0.10
C GLY A 194 17.10 2.73 -1.16
N MET A 195 16.14 2.27 -1.96
CA MET A 195 16.36 1.45 -3.16
C MET A 195 16.82 2.28 -4.38
N GLY A 196 17.16 3.55 -4.18
CA GLY A 196 17.57 4.49 -5.23
C GLY A 196 16.40 5.04 -6.04
N ARG A 197 16.70 5.91 -7.02
CA ARG A 197 15.68 6.56 -7.85
C ARG A 197 15.15 5.57 -8.90
N ILE A 198 13.85 5.64 -9.15
CA ILE A 198 13.15 5.00 -10.27
C ILE A 198 12.18 6.04 -10.85
N SER A 199 12.12 6.19 -12.17
CA SER A 199 11.23 7.19 -12.77
C SER A 199 9.79 6.67 -12.82
N LYS A 200 8.82 7.58 -12.79
CA LYS A 200 7.40 7.22 -12.95
C LYS A 200 7.13 6.59 -14.32
N GLU A 201 7.86 7.02 -15.36
CA GLU A 201 7.80 6.46 -16.70
C GLU A 201 8.27 5.00 -16.72
N THR A 202 9.30 4.66 -15.94
CA THR A 202 9.78 3.28 -15.81
C THR A 202 8.73 2.38 -15.18
N ILE A 203 8.03 2.87 -14.16
CA ILE A 203 6.95 2.15 -13.47
C ILE A 203 5.75 1.98 -14.41
N LYS A 204 5.39 3.03 -15.15
CA LYS A 204 4.31 3.00 -16.14
C LYS A 204 4.61 2.01 -17.27
N ASN A 205 5.86 1.97 -17.74
CA ASN A 205 6.29 0.98 -18.73
C ASN A 205 6.21 -0.44 -18.16
N PHE A 206 6.60 -0.65 -16.90
CA PHE A 206 6.48 -1.94 -16.22
C PHE A 206 5.03 -2.41 -16.12
N TYR A 207 4.12 -1.49 -15.79
CA TYR A 207 2.68 -1.75 -15.74
C TYR A 207 2.12 -2.23 -17.09
N TYR A 208 2.46 -1.54 -18.19
CA TYR A 208 2.00 -1.89 -19.53
C TYR A 208 2.81 -3.00 -20.22
N ASN A 209 3.82 -3.55 -19.55
CA ASN A 209 4.76 -4.50 -20.15
C ASN A 209 5.47 -3.95 -21.40
N ASN A 210 5.78 -2.65 -21.40
CA ASN A 210 6.41 -1.95 -22.52
C ASN A 210 7.90 -1.73 -22.24
N GLY A 211 8.70 -2.80 -22.32
CA GLY A 211 10.15 -2.75 -22.18
C GLY A 211 10.78 -4.03 -21.64
N ASP A 212 12.12 -4.10 -21.68
CA ASP A 212 12.90 -5.14 -21.03
C ASP A 212 13.36 -4.66 -19.64
N PHE A 213 12.84 -5.29 -18.59
CA PHE A 213 13.08 -4.90 -17.20
C PHE A 213 14.16 -5.79 -16.59
N ARG A 214 15.39 -5.26 -16.55
CA ARG A 214 16.54 -5.95 -15.94
C ARG A 214 16.49 -5.91 -14.40
N GLY A 215 17.37 -6.70 -13.78
CA GLY A 215 17.33 -7.03 -12.35
C GLY A 215 17.25 -5.84 -11.37
N SER A 216 17.83 -4.68 -11.67
CA SER A 216 17.74 -3.53 -10.76
C SER A 216 16.33 -2.93 -10.68
N THR A 217 15.56 -2.95 -11.77
CA THR A 217 14.16 -2.50 -11.77
C THR A 217 13.28 -3.54 -11.07
N LEU A 218 13.50 -4.82 -11.34
CA LEU A 218 12.77 -5.91 -10.69
C LEU A 218 13.02 -5.94 -9.18
N ASN A 219 14.25 -5.73 -8.71
CA ASN A 219 14.54 -5.69 -7.28
C ASN A 219 13.82 -4.53 -6.58
N LYS A 220 13.78 -3.34 -7.21
CA LYS A 220 13.07 -2.17 -6.68
C LYS A 220 11.57 -2.41 -6.59
N ILE A 221 10.98 -2.96 -7.65
CA ILE A 221 9.54 -3.24 -7.72
C ILE A 221 9.16 -4.43 -6.82
N GLY A 222 9.99 -5.47 -6.77
CA GLY A 222 9.85 -6.60 -5.85
C GLY A 222 9.81 -6.15 -4.40
N ALA A 223 10.76 -5.32 -3.97
CA ALA A 223 10.77 -4.77 -2.62
C ALA A 223 9.51 -3.93 -2.30
N TRP A 224 8.95 -3.24 -3.30
CA TRP A 224 7.67 -2.56 -3.15
C TRP A 224 6.52 -3.56 -2.96
N ILE A 225 6.43 -4.59 -3.81
CA ILE A 225 5.44 -5.67 -3.70
C ILE A 225 5.49 -6.33 -2.32
N ASP A 226 6.68 -6.75 -1.88
CA ASP A 226 6.88 -7.43 -0.60
C ASP A 226 6.41 -6.56 0.57
N SER A 227 6.62 -5.25 0.46
CA SER A 227 6.16 -4.32 1.47
C SER A 227 4.64 -4.16 1.55
N LYS A 228 3.93 -4.35 0.43
CA LYS A 228 2.47 -4.35 0.40
C LYS A 228 1.91 -5.69 0.84
N ASN A 229 2.61 -6.79 0.53
CA ASN A 229 2.25 -8.12 0.98
C ASN A 229 2.43 -8.30 2.50
N ASN A 230 3.47 -7.73 3.12
CA ASN A 230 3.59 -7.70 4.58
C ASN A 230 2.49 -6.85 5.25
N PHE A 231 1.98 -5.83 4.55
CA PHE A 231 0.79 -5.11 4.99
C PHE A 231 -0.48 -5.97 4.91
N ASN A 232 -0.60 -6.82 3.89
CA ASN A 232 -1.71 -7.77 3.77
C ASN A 232 -1.60 -8.96 4.74
N LEU A 233 -0.38 -9.45 5.07
CA LEU A 233 -0.20 -10.56 6.01
C LEU A 233 -0.51 -10.13 7.46
N ALA A 234 -0.15 -8.90 7.82
CA ALA A 234 -0.59 -8.29 9.08
C ALA A 234 -2.12 -8.10 9.16
N ASN A 235 -2.80 -8.02 8.01
CA ASN A 235 -4.26 -7.94 7.92
C ASN A 235 -4.95 -9.33 7.79
N ASN A 236 -4.18 -10.42 7.67
CA ASN A 236 -4.69 -11.79 7.48
C ASN A 236 -4.32 -12.73 8.65
N THR A 237 -3.64 -12.23 9.68
CA THR A 237 -3.23 -13.00 10.88
C THR A 237 -3.93 -12.53 12.16
N GLU A 238 -4.97 -11.70 12.05
CA GLU A 238 -5.89 -11.37 13.15
C GLU A 238 -7.30 -11.86 12.82
#